data_AF-A0A1H9VU92-F1
#
_entry.id   AF-A0A1H9VU92-F1
#
_cell.length_a   1.000
_cell.length_b   1.000
_cell.length_c   1.000
_cell.angle_alpha   90.00
_cell.angle_beta   90.00
_cell.angle_gamma   90.00
#
_symmetry.space_group_name_H-M   'P 1'
#
loop_
_entity.id
_entity.type
_entity.pdbx_description
1 polymer ?
#
loop_
_entity_poly.entity_id
_entity_poly.type
_entity_poly.pdbx_seq_one_letter_code
_entity_poly.pdbx_strand_id
1 'polypeptide(L)'
;MKKLLLFTTFVSAMLLAACGEEAVEPENTTSDVEVEQDVKTTEESKENAIEEGAFGKRSNPVPVGTTQPVDIVIYDNESNSFAGKADITITDVKRGQEVLDFVKGQNEFNETPPEGYEYIMLNVKATLKEAETEDYAWLADGWDFNFIGEDGSPYEMVSVVHEPAYHGEVYVGGTVEGLIINQVKVNDPIKVVYEDGNWDNVFFSTK
;
A
#
# COMPACT_ATOMS: atom_id res chain seq x y z
N MET A 1 29.95 24.99 -34.58
CA MET A 1 30.26 24.42 -35.92
C MET A 1 29.25 23.33 -36.25
N LYS A 2 29.01 23.02 -37.53
CA LYS A 2 27.91 22.16 -38.03
C LYS A 2 28.13 20.64 -37.79
N LYS A 3 27.01 19.90 -37.80
CA LYS A 3 26.74 18.45 -38.06
C LYS A 3 25.82 17.93 -36.93
N LEU A 4 24.55 17.54 -37.10
CA LEU A 4 23.78 16.94 -38.22
C LEU A 4 24.22 15.53 -38.64
N LEU A 5 23.65 14.53 -37.97
CA LEU A 5 23.30 13.18 -38.45
C LEU A 5 21.93 12.85 -37.81
N LEU A 6 20.79 12.78 -38.49
CA LEU A 6 20.35 11.76 -39.46
C LEU A 6 20.46 10.33 -38.92
N PHE A 7 19.44 9.91 -38.17
CA PHE A 7 19.13 8.50 -37.89
C PHE A 7 18.08 7.98 -38.88
N THR A 8 18.39 6.85 -39.51
CA THR A 8 17.55 6.14 -40.49
C THR A 8 16.48 5.30 -39.79
N THR A 9 15.22 5.45 -40.20
CA THR A 9 14.11 4.60 -39.74
C THR A 9 14.12 3.22 -40.41
N PHE A 10 13.68 2.21 -39.67
CA PHE A 10 13.76 0.80 -40.03
C PHE A 10 12.39 0.24 -40.44
N VAL A 11 12.35 -0.37 -41.62
CA VAL A 11 11.58 -1.57 -42.05
C VAL A 11 10.27 -1.92 -41.31
N SER A 12 9.17 -2.03 -42.06
CA SER A 12 8.43 -3.31 -42.18
C SER A 12 7.44 -3.29 -43.36
N ALA A 13 7.41 -4.38 -44.14
CA ALA A 13 6.48 -4.57 -45.24
C ALA A 13 5.60 -5.80 -44.97
N MET A 14 4.29 -5.67 -45.17
CA MET A 14 3.31 -6.74 -44.95
C MET A 14 3.42 -7.86 -45.98
N LEU A 15 3.20 -9.10 -45.55
CA LEU A 15 2.71 -10.19 -46.39
C LEU A 15 1.61 -10.94 -45.64
N LEU A 16 0.56 -11.34 -46.37
CA LEU A 16 -0.64 -12.00 -45.86
C LEU A 16 -0.75 -13.43 -46.41
N ALA A 17 -1.29 -14.31 -45.55
CA ALA A 17 -2.11 -15.49 -45.84
C ALA A 17 -1.61 -16.61 -46.78
N ALA A 18 -1.69 -17.85 -46.27
CA ALA A 18 -2.17 -19.03 -47.00
C ALA A 18 -2.72 -20.08 -46.00
N CYS A 19 -3.76 -20.81 -46.39
CA CYS A 19 -4.51 -21.73 -45.53
C CYS A 19 -3.86 -23.12 -45.40
N GLY A 20 -4.29 -23.88 -44.39
CA GLY A 20 -4.13 -25.33 -44.29
C GLY A 20 -5.29 -25.91 -43.49
N GLU A 21 -6.16 -26.67 -44.14
CA GLU A 21 -7.42 -27.21 -43.62
C GLU A 21 -7.39 -28.73 -43.72
N GLU A 22 -7.72 -29.44 -42.64
CA GLU A 22 -8.07 -30.86 -42.73
C GLU A 22 -8.97 -31.27 -41.55
N ALA A 23 -10.06 -31.98 -41.85
CA ALA A 23 -11.06 -32.43 -40.88
C ALA A 23 -11.56 -33.84 -41.24
N VAL A 24 -11.55 -34.74 -40.26
CA VAL A 24 -12.19 -36.09 -40.26
C VAL A 24 -12.54 -36.38 -38.80
N GLU A 25 -13.77 -36.11 -38.37
CA GLU A 25 -14.94 -37.03 -38.28
C GLU A 25 -14.90 -38.06 -37.12
N PRO A 26 -16.07 -38.44 -36.54
CA PRO A 26 -16.16 -39.05 -35.21
C PRO A 26 -16.53 -40.55 -35.23
N GLU A 27 -16.16 -41.28 -34.18
CA GLU A 27 -16.84 -42.53 -33.81
C GLU A 27 -17.32 -42.52 -32.36
N ASN A 28 -18.46 -43.18 -32.17
CA ASN A 28 -19.25 -43.24 -30.94
C ASN A 28 -19.46 -44.71 -30.60
N THR A 29 -19.15 -45.14 -29.38
CA THR A 29 -19.69 -46.38 -28.81
C THR A 29 -19.79 -46.27 -27.29
N THR A 30 -21.02 -46.38 -26.81
CA THR A 30 -21.42 -46.43 -25.41
C THR A 30 -21.16 -47.79 -24.76
N SER A 31 -20.96 -47.81 -23.44
CA SER A 31 -21.19 -48.99 -22.59
C SER A 31 -21.43 -48.52 -21.15
N ASP A 32 -22.67 -48.67 -20.68
CA ASP A 32 -23.12 -48.26 -19.35
C ASP A 32 -22.66 -49.21 -18.23
N VAL A 33 -22.31 -48.66 -17.05
CA VAL A 33 -22.34 -49.40 -15.76
C VAL A 33 -22.77 -48.48 -14.60
N GLU A 34 -23.76 -48.96 -13.83
CA GLU A 34 -24.37 -48.41 -12.62
C GLU A 34 -23.69 -48.99 -11.33
N VAL A 35 -23.70 -48.41 -10.12
CA VAL A 35 -24.39 -47.24 -9.49
C VAL A 35 -23.40 -46.57 -8.48
N GLU A 36 -23.91 -45.65 -7.63
CA GLU A 36 -23.45 -45.26 -6.26
C GLU A 36 -22.65 -43.95 -6.05
N GLN A 37 -23.43 -42.86 -5.97
CA GLN A 37 -23.51 -41.96 -4.81
C GLN A 37 -22.22 -41.54 -4.07
N ASP A 38 -21.77 -40.30 -4.32
CA ASP A 38 -21.32 -39.42 -3.23
C ASP A 38 -21.97 -38.03 -3.39
N VAL A 39 -22.52 -37.51 -2.29
CA VAL A 39 -23.17 -36.21 -2.24
C VAL A 39 -22.13 -35.20 -1.81
N LYS A 40 -21.55 -34.48 -2.76
CA LYS A 40 -20.83 -33.26 -2.46
C LYS A 40 -21.40 -32.08 -3.22
N THR A 41 -22.24 -31.36 -2.50
CA THR A 41 -22.65 -29.98 -2.74
C THR A 41 -21.51 -29.20 -3.38
N THR A 42 -21.71 -28.77 -4.63
CA THR A 42 -20.88 -27.74 -5.25
C THR A 42 -21.25 -26.42 -4.59
N GLU A 43 -20.73 -26.21 -3.39
CA GLU A 43 -20.92 -24.96 -2.65
C GLU A 43 -20.40 -23.79 -3.47
N GLU A 44 -21.17 -22.72 -3.41
CA GLU A 44 -20.84 -21.41 -3.97
C GLU A 44 -19.55 -20.89 -3.36
N SER A 45 -18.42 -21.18 -4.01
CA SER A 45 -17.28 -20.27 -4.03
C SER A 45 -17.23 -19.59 -5.40
N LYS A 46 -18.32 -18.87 -5.72
CA LYS A 46 -18.15 -17.58 -6.39
C LYS A 46 -17.50 -16.66 -5.36
N GLU A 47 -16.20 -16.88 -5.18
CA GLU A 47 -15.28 -15.95 -4.57
C GLU A 47 -15.61 -14.59 -5.17
N ASN A 48 -15.96 -13.66 -4.28
CA ASN A 48 -16.57 -12.41 -4.66
C ASN A 48 -15.49 -11.54 -5.27
N ALA A 49 -15.22 -11.77 -6.56
CA ALA A 49 -14.44 -10.91 -7.42
C ALA A 49 -15.22 -9.59 -7.55
N ILE A 50 -15.11 -8.79 -6.50
CA ILE A 50 -15.24 -7.35 -6.59
C ILE A 50 -14.32 -6.96 -7.75
N GLU A 51 -14.87 -6.29 -8.76
CA GLU A 51 -14.03 -5.60 -9.74
C GLU A 51 -13.37 -4.42 -9.02
N GLU A 52 -12.30 -4.73 -8.27
CA GLU A 52 -11.57 -3.78 -7.44
C GLU A 52 -10.82 -2.80 -8.35
N GLY A 53 -11.24 -1.54 -8.33
CA GLY A 53 -10.33 -0.46 -8.66
C GLY A 53 -9.19 -0.47 -7.64
N ALA A 54 -7.94 -0.42 -8.11
CA ALA A 54 -6.76 -0.50 -7.25
C ALA A 54 -6.88 0.40 -6.01
N PHE A 55 -6.53 -0.16 -4.84
CA PHE A 55 -6.53 0.55 -3.56
C PHE A 55 -5.56 1.74 -3.54
N GLY A 56 -5.61 2.53 -2.48
CA GLY A 56 -4.69 3.65 -2.26
C GLY A 56 -5.19 5.01 -2.77
N LYS A 57 -6.36 5.08 -3.44
CA LYS A 57 -6.98 6.38 -3.77
C LYS A 57 -7.96 6.79 -2.68
N ARG A 58 -8.14 8.10 -2.42
CA ARG A 58 -8.99 8.61 -1.31
C ARG A 58 -10.44 8.07 -1.32
N SER A 59 -10.96 7.71 -2.50
CA SER A 59 -12.27 7.11 -2.70
C SER A 59 -12.32 5.58 -2.52
N ASN A 60 -11.18 4.89 -2.58
CA ASN A 60 -11.02 3.47 -2.29
C ASN A 60 -9.69 3.25 -1.53
N PRO A 61 -9.63 3.65 -0.24
CA PRO A 61 -8.40 3.57 0.54
C PRO A 61 -8.03 2.12 0.86
N VAL A 62 -6.74 1.86 1.09
CA VAL A 62 -6.23 0.56 1.53
C VAL A 62 -6.87 0.17 2.88
N PRO A 63 -7.52 -1.01 3.02
CA PRO A 63 -8.05 -1.46 4.30
C PRO A 63 -6.95 -1.72 5.35
N VAL A 64 -7.31 -1.64 6.64
CA VAL A 64 -6.40 -2.06 7.73
C VAL A 64 -6.07 -3.54 7.58
N GLY A 65 -4.79 -3.89 7.71
CA GLY A 65 -4.26 -5.24 7.50
C GLY A 65 -3.92 -5.58 6.05
N THR A 66 -4.29 -4.74 5.07
CA THR A 66 -3.92 -4.93 3.66
C THR A 66 -2.56 -4.30 3.37
N THR A 67 -1.66 -5.07 2.77
CA THR A 67 -0.37 -4.56 2.26
C THR A 67 -0.57 -3.87 0.91
N GLN A 68 -0.08 -2.64 0.81
CA GLN A 68 -0.08 -1.84 -0.41
C GLN A 68 1.36 -1.58 -0.86
N PRO A 69 1.74 -2.00 -2.08
CA PRO A 69 2.96 -1.52 -2.72
C PRO A 69 2.83 -0.03 -3.03
N VAL A 70 3.82 0.76 -2.62
CA VAL A 70 3.93 2.19 -2.90
C VAL A 70 5.28 2.46 -3.57
N ASP A 71 5.31 3.40 -4.50
CA ASP A 71 6.58 3.94 -4.99
C ASP A 71 7.13 4.92 -3.94
N ILE A 72 8.45 4.95 -3.77
CA ILE A 72 9.16 5.82 -2.81
C ILE A 72 10.37 6.52 -3.46
N VAL A 73 10.92 7.51 -2.79
CA VAL A 73 12.15 8.23 -3.18
C VAL A 73 13.22 8.06 -2.12
N ILE A 74 14.41 7.69 -2.56
CA ILE A 74 15.63 7.65 -1.74
C ILE A 74 16.49 8.85 -2.14
N TYR A 75 17.03 9.58 -1.16
CA TYR A 75 17.92 10.70 -1.41
C TYR A 75 19.33 10.42 -0.89
N ASP A 76 20.35 10.86 -1.63
CA ASP A 76 21.72 10.92 -1.12
C ASP A 76 22.05 12.25 -0.43
N ASN A 77 23.27 12.34 0.11
CA ASN A 77 23.80 13.55 0.76
C ASN A 77 23.95 14.76 -0.18
N GLU A 78 23.88 14.57 -1.50
CA GLU A 78 23.90 15.62 -2.52
C GLU A 78 22.49 15.97 -3.04
N SER A 79 21.45 15.33 -2.47
CA SER A 79 20.05 15.45 -2.86
C SER A 79 19.73 14.93 -4.27
N ASN A 80 20.54 14.00 -4.79
CA ASN A 80 20.14 13.18 -5.94
C ASN A 80 19.07 12.18 -5.48
N SER A 81 18.03 12.00 -6.29
CA SER A 81 16.92 11.08 -6.03
C SER A 81 17.08 9.75 -6.78
N PHE A 82 16.79 8.65 -6.10
CA PHE A 82 16.70 7.30 -6.65
C PHE A 82 15.28 6.78 -6.42
N ALA A 83 14.67 6.14 -7.43
CA ALA A 83 13.37 5.53 -7.24
C ALA A 83 13.48 4.23 -6.41
N GLY A 84 12.42 3.91 -5.67
CA GLY A 84 12.26 2.61 -5.03
C GLY A 84 10.80 2.21 -4.88
N LYS A 85 10.58 1.03 -4.31
CA LYS A 85 9.24 0.49 -4.04
C LYS A 85 9.21 -0.16 -2.66
N ALA A 86 8.24 0.22 -1.84
CA ALA A 86 8.04 -0.33 -0.50
C ALA A 86 6.66 -1.00 -0.39
N ASP A 87 6.59 -2.10 0.34
CA ASP A 87 5.32 -2.70 0.78
C ASP A 87 4.95 -2.09 2.13
N ILE A 88 3.89 -1.27 2.20
CA ILE A 88 3.41 -0.63 3.45
C ILE A 88 2.10 -1.28 3.91
N THR A 89 1.95 -1.49 5.23
CA THR A 89 0.74 -2.01 5.87
C THR A 89 0.46 -1.25 7.17
N ILE A 90 -0.73 -0.67 7.32
CA ILE A 90 -1.27 -0.32 8.64
C ILE A 90 -1.88 -1.60 9.22
N THR A 91 -1.25 -2.14 10.26
CA THR A 91 -1.57 -3.47 10.80
C THR A 91 -2.63 -3.45 11.90
N ASP A 92 -2.69 -2.37 12.68
CA ASP A 92 -3.65 -2.15 13.75
C ASP A 92 -3.90 -0.65 13.95
N VAL A 93 -5.09 -0.29 14.45
CA VAL A 93 -5.47 1.10 14.75
C VAL A 93 -6.24 1.17 16.06
N LYS A 94 -5.75 2.02 16.97
CA LYS A 94 -6.32 2.23 18.31
C LYS A 94 -6.66 3.70 18.53
N ARG A 95 -7.62 3.98 19.42
CA ARG A 95 -8.10 5.34 19.73
C ARG A 95 -8.45 5.52 21.21
N GLY A 96 -8.58 6.76 21.64
CA GLY A 96 -9.22 7.11 22.91
C GLY A 96 -8.40 6.76 24.13
N GLN A 97 -9.06 6.30 25.19
CA GLN A 97 -8.46 6.09 26.50
C GLN A 97 -7.29 5.08 26.47
N GLU A 98 -7.38 4.01 25.67
CA GLU A 98 -6.30 3.01 25.56
C GLU A 98 -4.99 3.65 25.07
N VAL A 99 -5.09 4.54 24.07
CA VAL A 99 -3.92 5.25 23.54
C VAL A 99 -3.44 6.32 24.51
N LEU A 100 -4.34 7.03 25.21
CA LEU A 100 -3.95 7.99 26.24
C LEU A 100 -3.19 7.31 27.40
N ASP A 101 -3.66 6.15 27.86
CA ASP A 101 -3.01 5.37 28.92
C ASP A 101 -1.63 4.87 28.46
N PHE A 102 -1.51 4.39 27.21
CA PHE A 102 -0.22 4.04 26.60
C PHE A 102 0.73 5.25 26.55
N VAL A 103 0.29 6.37 25.98
CA VAL A 103 1.08 7.60 25.79
C VAL A 103 1.57 8.16 27.13
N LYS A 104 0.73 8.17 28.17
CA LYS A 104 1.13 8.59 29.53
C LYS A 104 2.06 7.58 30.20
N GLY A 105 1.95 6.29 29.86
CA GLY A 105 2.86 5.24 30.30
C GLY A 105 4.25 5.33 29.66
N GLN A 106 4.36 5.83 28.42
CA GLN A 106 5.65 6.09 27.75
C GLN A 106 6.37 7.30 28.36
N ASN A 107 5.65 8.40 28.56
CA ASN A 107 6.19 9.61 29.19
C ASN A 107 5.07 10.41 29.86
N GLU A 108 5.18 10.64 31.18
CA GLU A 108 4.17 11.37 31.95
C GLU A 108 4.00 12.84 31.50
N PHE A 109 5.04 13.42 30.89
CA PHE A 109 5.06 14.78 30.35
C PHE A 109 4.38 14.91 28.98
N ASN A 110 4.04 13.82 28.29
CA ASN A 110 3.20 13.90 27.09
C ASN A 110 1.89 14.61 27.42
N GLU A 111 1.40 15.47 26.53
CA GLU A 111 0.18 16.23 26.81
C GLU A 111 -1.06 15.33 26.87
N THR A 112 -2.12 15.81 27.53
CA THR A 112 -3.44 15.19 27.41
C THR A 112 -4.16 15.91 26.25
N PRO A 113 -4.84 15.21 25.33
CA PRO A 113 -5.57 15.87 24.25
C PRO A 113 -6.57 16.91 24.79
N PRO A 114 -6.79 18.03 24.09
CA PRO A 114 -7.74 19.04 24.51
C PRO A 114 -9.19 18.51 24.47
N GLU A 115 -10.11 19.22 25.12
CA GLU A 115 -11.52 18.82 25.16
C GLU A 115 -12.09 18.64 23.74
N GLY A 116 -12.75 17.49 23.50
CA GLY A 116 -13.28 17.11 22.19
C GLY A 116 -12.28 16.37 21.27
N TYR A 117 -11.03 16.20 21.69
CA TYR A 117 -10.00 15.46 20.98
C TYR A 117 -9.59 14.18 21.73
N GLU A 118 -9.02 13.23 21.00
CA GLU A 118 -8.43 11.99 21.50
C GLU A 118 -7.16 11.66 20.72
N TYR A 119 -6.31 10.80 21.28
CA TYR A 119 -5.24 10.19 20.51
C TYR A 119 -5.77 9.08 19.60
N ILE A 120 -5.18 8.99 18.41
CA ILE A 120 -5.24 7.85 17.50
C ILE A 120 -3.80 7.31 17.33
N MET A 121 -3.66 5.99 17.32
CA MET A 121 -2.37 5.30 17.16
C MET A 121 -2.49 4.25 16.06
N LEU A 122 -1.56 4.30 15.12
CA LEU A 122 -1.38 3.33 14.04
C LEU A 122 -0.18 2.44 14.39
N ASN A 123 -0.28 1.13 14.18
CA ASN A 123 0.91 0.28 14.06
C ASN A 123 1.23 0.07 12.57
N VAL A 124 2.33 0.63 12.10
CA VAL A 124 2.71 0.62 10.69
C VAL A 124 3.93 -0.26 10.49
N LYS A 125 3.87 -1.08 9.45
CA LYS A 125 4.97 -1.94 9.00
C LYS A 125 5.27 -1.63 7.54
N ALA A 126 6.54 -1.45 7.21
CA ALA A 126 7.00 -1.30 5.83
C ALA A 126 8.21 -2.18 5.52
N THR A 127 8.35 -2.60 4.27
CA THR A 127 9.53 -3.36 3.79
C THR A 127 9.97 -2.80 2.45
N LEU A 128 11.23 -2.40 2.32
CA LEU A 128 11.77 -1.92 1.05
C LEU A 128 12.01 -3.12 0.12
N LYS A 129 11.41 -3.09 -1.07
CA LYS A 129 11.39 -4.21 -2.02
C LYS A 129 12.41 -4.03 -3.14
N GLU A 130 12.47 -2.81 -3.68
CA GLU A 130 13.26 -2.44 -4.83
C GLU A 130 13.82 -1.03 -4.62
N ALA A 131 15.02 -0.76 -5.12
CA ALA A 131 15.64 0.56 -5.17
C ALA A 131 16.60 0.64 -6.37
N GLU A 132 16.76 1.82 -6.95
CA GLU A 132 17.78 2.10 -7.98
C GLU A 132 19.20 2.27 -7.40
N THR A 133 19.37 2.12 -6.09
CA THR A 133 20.64 2.21 -5.36
C THR A 133 20.75 1.11 -4.29
N GLU A 134 21.97 0.62 -4.06
CA GLU A 134 22.32 -0.26 -2.94
C GLU A 134 23.05 0.51 -1.81
N ASP A 135 23.56 1.71 -2.09
CA ASP A 135 24.45 2.49 -1.20
C ASP A 135 23.71 3.42 -0.24
N TYR A 136 22.44 3.74 -0.51
CA TYR A 136 21.62 4.68 0.28
C TYR A 136 20.33 4.02 0.77
N ALA A 137 19.96 4.32 2.01
CA ALA A 137 18.73 3.81 2.63
C ALA A 137 17.52 4.70 2.32
N TRP A 138 16.34 4.07 2.20
CA TRP A 138 15.08 4.79 2.33
C TRP A 138 14.90 5.22 3.79
N LEU A 139 14.74 6.53 4.03
CA LEU A 139 14.36 7.04 5.33
C LEU A 139 12.83 6.92 5.47
N ALA A 140 12.37 5.88 6.16
CA ALA A 140 10.96 5.71 6.46
C ALA A 140 10.63 6.45 7.76
N ASP A 141 9.69 7.39 7.73
CA ASP A 141 9.33 8.20 8.90
C ASP A 141 7.81 8.35 9.09
N GLY A 142 7.38 8.55 10.34
CA GLY A 142 6.00 8.83 10.69
C GLY A 142 5.53 10.21 10.21
N TRP A 143 6.44 11.15 9.97
CA TRP A 143 6.15 12.46 9.37
C TRP A 143 5.57 12.37 7.95
N ASP A 144 5.79 11.27 7.23
CA ASP A 144 5.23 11.01 5.89
C ASP A 144 3.72 10.66 5.94
N PHE A 145 3.15 10.45 7.14
CA PHE A 145 1.77 10.02 7.33
C PHE A 145 0.89 11.15 7.88
N ASN A 146 0.04 11.71 7.00
CA ASN A 146 -0.89 12.77 7.35
C ASN A 146 -2.30 12.24 7.67
N PHE A 147 -2.98 12.87 8.62
CA PHE A 147 -4.28 12.44 9.12
C PHE A 147 -5.38 13.36 8.57
N ILE A 148 -6.31 12.82 7.80
CA ILE A 148 -7.37 13.57 7.11
C ILE A 148 -8.73 13.21 7.70
N GLY A 149 -9.47 14.21 8.19
CA GLY A 149 -10.83 14.05 8.72
C GLY A 149 -11.88 13.71 7.66
N GLU A 150 -13.10 13.39 8.09
CA GLU A 150 -14.20 13.06 7.18
C GLU A 150 -14.54 14.22 6.24
N ASP A 151 -14.47 15.46 6.74
CA ASP A 151 -14.68 16.70 5.99
C ASP A 151 -13.58 16.99 4.94
N GLY A 152 -12.46 16.25 4.98
CA GLY A 152 -11.31 16.42 4.11
C GLY A 152 -10.26 17.42 4.61
N SER A 153 -10.43 17.99 5.80
CA SER A 153 -9.42 18.84 6.44
C SER A 153 -8.27 17.99 7.01
N PRO A 154 -7.01 18.44 6.91
CA PRO A 154 -5.90 17.79 7.60
C PRO A 154 -5.92 18.11 9.10
N TYR A 155 -5.46 17.16 9.91
CA TYR A 155 -5.08 17.38 11.30
C TYR A 155 -3.62 17.81 11.38
N GLU A 156 -3.34 18.81 12.20
CA GLU A 156 -1.97 19.18 12.58
C GLU A 156 -1.32 18.01 13.34
N MET A 157 -0.06 17.71 13.05
CA MET A 157 0.65 16.63 13.74
C MET A 157 1.19 17.12 15.07
N VAL A 158 0.86 16.42 16.16
CA VAL A 158 1.41 16.71 17.50
C VAL A 158 2.66 15.88 17.78
N SER A 159 3.61 16.45 18.53
CA SER A 159 4.76 15.69 19.03
C SER A 159 4.37 14.89 20.27
N VAL A 160 4.58 13.58 20.23
CA VAL A 160 4.32 12.65 21.33
C VAL A 160 5.55 11.78 21.52
N VAL A 161 6.07 11.67 22.75
CA VAL A 161 7.21 10.79 23.05
C VAL A 161 6.69 9.38 23.28
N HIS A 162 7.01 8.46 22.38
CA HIS A 162 6.64 7.04 22.48
C HIS A 162 7.67 6.14 21.83
N GLU A 163 7.75 4.88 22.29
CA GLU A 163 8.52 3.82 21.62
C GLU A 163 7.67 2.55 21.43
N PRO A 164 7.87 1.78 20.34
CA PRO A 164 8.75 2.09 19.20
C PRO A 164 8.11 3.18 18.31
N ALA A 165 8.87 4.21 17.96
CA ALA A 165 8.44 5.14 16.91
C ALA A 165 8.60 4.49 15.52
N TYR A 166 7.70 4.80 14.57
CA TYR A 166 7.92 4.45 13.15
C TYR A 166 8.97 5.40 12.56
N HIS A 167 10.23 4.97 12.60
CA HIS A 167 11.37 5.70 12.06
C HIS A 167 12.50 4.70 11.75
N GLY A 168 13.15 4.81 10.59
CA GLY A 168 14.37 4.06 10.31
C GLY A 168 14.95 4.21 8.91
N GLU A 169 16.27 3.96 8.82
CA GLU A 169 17.00 3.80 7.55
C GLU A 169 16.85 2.34 7.05
N VAL A 170 16.11 2.16 5.95
CA VAL A 170 15.76 0.86 5.39
C VAL A 170 16.51 0.61 4.06
N TYR A 171 17.34 -0.44 4.03
CA TYR A 171 17.96 -0.97 2.81
C TYR A 171 17.08 -2.05 2.17
N VAL A 172 17.33 -2.40 0.91
CA VAL A 172 16.53 -3.38 0.15
C VAL A 172 16.45 -4.73 0.89
N GLY A 173 15.23 -5.24 1.06
CA GLY A 173 14.92 -6.43 1.84
C GLY A 173 14.78 -6.20 3.35
N GLY A 174 15.09 -5.00 3.84
CA GLY A 174 14.90 -4.58 5.22
C GLY A 174 13.45 -4.20 5.54
N THR A 175 13.09 -4.29 6.81
CA THR A 175 11.75 -4.00 7.35
C THR A 175 11.86 -3.01 8.51
N VAL A 176 10.94 -2.04 8.55
CA VAL A 176 10.67 -1.17 9.71
C VAL A 176 9.26 -1.46 10.22
N GLU A 177 9.08 -1.44 11.54
CA GLU A 177 7.77 -1.57 12.19
C GLU A 177 7.74 -0.68 13.43
N GLY A 178 6.69 0.11 13.60
CA GLY A 178 6.60 1.10 14.67
C GLY A 178 5.27 1.84 14.72
N LEU A 179 5.14 2.69 15.74
CA LEU A 179 3.92 3.42 16.03
C LEU A 179 3.94 4.82 15.41
N ILE A 180 2.77 5.27 14.96
CA ILE A 180 2.50 6.67 14.61
C ILE A 180 1.32 7.13 15.45
N ILE A 181 1.48 8.20 16.24
CA ILE A 181 0.46 8.72 17.13
C ILE A 181 0.14 10.17 16.78
N ASN A 182 -1.14 10.50 16.65
CA ASN A 182 -1.59 11.88 16.45
C ASN A 182 -2.89 12.16 17.23
N GLN A 183 -3.31 13.42 17.34
CA GLN A 183 -4.58 13.84 17.94
C GLN A 183 -5.64 14.10 16.86
N VAL A 184 -6.84 13.59 17.09
CA VAL A 184 -8.00 13.78 16.21
C VAL A 184 -9.26 14.08 17.03
N LYS A 185 -10.31 14.64 16.40
CA LYS A 185 -11.59 14.82 17.11
C LYS A 185 -12.20 13.46 17.45
N VAL A 186 -12.81 13.38 18.63
CA VAL A 186 -13.51 12.18 19.10
C VAL A 186 -14.56 11.74 18.08
N ASN A 187 -14.54 10.45 17.72
CA ASN A 187 -15.41 9.80 16.72
C ASN A 187 -15.24 10.21 15.24
N ASP A 188 -14.43 11.21 14.88
CA ASP A 188 -14.24 11.63 13.47
C ASP A 188 -13.66 10.46 12.62
N PRO A 189 -14.30 10.04 11.51
CA PRO A 189 -13.76 9.06 10.58
C PRO A 189 -12.49 9.56 9.87
N ILE A 190 -11.35 8.96 10.20
CA ILE A 190 -10.05 9.34 9.66
C ILE A 190 -9.71 8.53 8.41
N LYS A 191 -9.05 9.17 7.45
CA LYS A 191 -8.20 8.52 6.45
C LYS A 191 -6.77 8.95 6.70
N VAL A 192 -5.84 8.01 6.64
CA VAL A 192 -4.41 8.32 6.67
C VAL A 192 -3.95 8.43 5.23
N VAL A 193 -3.06 9.38 4.94
CA VAL A 193 -2.41 9.49 3.64
C VAL A 193 -0.91 9.41 3.84
N TYR A 194 -0.27 8.49 3.13
CA TYR A 194 1.17 8.43 2.99
C TYR A 194 1.57 9.33 1.81
N GLU A 195 2.48 10.27 2.07
CA GLU A 195 2.98 11.25 1.10
C GLU A 195 4.51 11.28 1.16
N ASP A 196 5.16 10.63 0.21
CA ASP A 196 6.61 10.74 -0.02
C ASP A 196 6.91 11.83 -1.08
N GLY A 197 8.18 12.22 -1.22
CA GLY A 197 8.68 13.24 -2.15
C GLY A 197 8.38 13.01 -3.64
N ASN A 198 7.71 11.91 -4.01
CA ASN A 198 7.20 11.63 -5.36
C ASN A 198 5.81 12.21 -5.65
N TRP A 199 5.08 12.70 -4.65
CA TRP A 199 3.73 13.28 -4.77
C TRP A 199 2.63 12.30 -5.25
N ASP A 200 2.80 10.97 -5.16
CA ASP A 200 1.69 10.01 -5.35
C ASP A 200 1.10 9.59 -4.00
N ASN A 201 0.09 10.33 -3.58
CA ASN A 201 -0.57 10.14 -2.28
C ASN A 201 -1.30 8.79 -2.21
N VAL A 202 -0.92 7.96 -1.22
CA VAL A 202 -1.54 6.65 -0.97
C VAL A 202 -2.40 6.71 0.30
N PHE A 203 -3.71 6.53 0.13
CA PHE A 203 -4.69 6.62 1.21
C PHE A 203 -4.98 5.26 1.85
N PHE A 204 -4.96 5.22 3.17
CA PHE A 204 -5.31 4.08 4.01
C PHE A 204 -6.56 4.38 4.87
N SER A 205 -7.34 3.34 5.15
CA SER A 205 -8.46 3.38 6.09
C SER A 205 -7.97 3.27 7.53
N THR A 206 -8.78 3.75 8.49
CA THR A 206 -8.58 3.51 9.93
C THR A 206 -9.68 2.64 10.54
N LYS A 207 -10.46 1.96 9.69
CA LYS A 207 -11.61 1.09 10.00
C LYS A 207 -11.71 -0.01 8.94
#